data_AF-A0A9E2Y5R0-F1
#
_entry.id   AF-A0A9E2Y5R0-F1
#
_cell.length_a   1.000
_cell.length_b   1.000
_cell.length_c   1.000
_cell.angle_alpha   90.00
_cell.angle_beta   90.00
_cell.angle_gamma   90.00
#
_symmetry.space_group_name_H-M   'P 1'
#
loop_
_entity.id
_entity.type
_entity.pdbx_description
1 polymer ?
#
loop_
_entity_poly.entity_id
_entity_poly.type
_entity_poly.pdbx_seq_one_letter_code
_entity_poly.pdbx_strand_id
1 'polypeptide(L)'
;MDELGKTEAALVAARRENLAALRSRGNDPFEQRRFEIGATAAELLERYGFLVPGQDASAEGWSLAGRILSKRTMGKTSFADLADRTGKLQIYVRREEIGERAFADWG
;
A
#
# COMPACT_ATOMS: atom_id res chain seq x y z
N MET A 1 -6.32 -34.70 0.42
CA MET A 1 -6.33 -33.55 -0.51
C MET A 1 -6.86 -32.40 0.30
N ASP A 2 -5.92 -31.74 0.95
CA ASP A 2 -6.13 -31.17 2.28
C ASP A 2 -6.85 -29.83 2.20
N GLU A 3 -7.51 -29.43 3.28
CA GLU A 3 -8.22 -28.14 3.40
C GLU A 3 -7.33 -26.93 3.00
N LEU A 4 -6.01 -27.03 3.19
CA LEU A 4 -5.03 -26.03 2.74
C LEU A 4 -5.02 -25.81 1.22
N GLY A 5 -5.24 -26.85 0.41
CA GLY A 5 -5.33 -26.72 -1.04
C GLY A 5 -6.64 -26.07 -1.50
N LYS A 6 -7.72 -26.25 -0.74
CA LYS A 6 -9.01 -25.59 -0.99
C LYS A 6 -8.95 -24.10 -0.66
N THR A 7 -8.20 -23.71 0.37
CA THR A 7 -8.05 -22.30 0.77
C THR A 7 -7.11 -21.52 -0.15
N GLU A 8 -6.01 -22.12 -0.64
CA GLU A 8 -5.13 -21.46 -1.62
C GLU A 8 -5.86 -21.20 -2.94
N ALA A 9 -6.59 -22.19 -3.47
CA ALA A 9 -7.35 -22.03 -4.71
C ALA A 9 -8.37 -20.88 -4.59
N ALA A 10 -9.06 -20.78 -3.45
CA ALA A 10 -9.99 -19.68 -3.17
C ALA A 10 -9.28 -18.32 -3.13
N LEU A 11 -8.10 -18.22 -2.50
CA LEU A 11 -7.30 -17.00 -2.47
C LEU A 11 -6.83 -16.58 -3.87
N VAL A 12 -6.41 -17.53 -4.70
CA VAL A 12 -5.99 -17.26 -6.09
C VAL A 12 -7.18 -16.78 -6.92
N ALA A 13 -8.35 -17.42 -6.77
CA ALA A 13 -9.58 -17.00 -7.45
C ALA A 13 -9.95 -15.55 -7.09
N ALA A 14 -10.00 -15.21 -5.80
CA ALA A 14 -10.28 -13.86 -5.34
C ALA A 14 -9.28 -12.82 -5.88
N ARG A 15 -7.98 -13.17 -5.95
CA ARG A 15 -6.96 -12.27 -6.55
C ARG A 15 -7.18 -12.04 -8.04
N ARG A 16 -7.65 -13.06 -8.78
CA ARG A 16 -7.97 -12.93 -10.21
C ARG A 16 -9.20 -12.08 -10.44
N GLU A 17 -10.23 -12.23 -9.60
CA GLU A 17 -11.43 -11.38 -9.62
C GLU A 17 -11.08 -9.91 -9.35
N ASN A 18 -10.25 -9.64 -8.32
CA ASN A 18 -9.76 -8.30 -8.03
C ASN A 18 -8.97 -7.71 -9.21
N LEU A 19 -8.10 -8.49 -9.85
CA LEU A 19 -7.37 -8.06 -11.04
C LEU A 19 -8.30 -7.71 -12.21
N ALA A 20 -9.31 -8.55 -12.47
CA ALA A 20 -10.30 -8.30 -13.52
C ALA A 20 -11.10 -7.02 -13.25
N ALA A 21 -11.55 -6.82 -12.01
CA ALA A 21 -12.25 -5.63 -11.59
C ALA A 21 -11.36 -4.37 -11.69
N LEU A 22 -10.07 -4.48 -11.40
CA LEU A 22 -9.13 -3.36 -11.50
C LEU A 22 -8.91 -2.96 -12.97
N ARG A 23 -8.77 -3.95 -13.86
CA ARG A 23 -8.67 -3.74 -15.32
C ARG A 23 -9.92 -3.12 -15.92
N SER A 24 -11.12 -3.55 -15.52
CA SER A 24 -12.38 -3.00 -16.05
C SER A 24 -12.58 -1.52 -15.70
N ARG A 25 -11.91 -1.02 -14.66
CA ARG A 25 -11.87 0.40 -14.29
C ARG A 25 -10.75 1.21 -14.97
N GLY A 26 -9.98 0.59 -15.88
CA GLY A 26 -8.87 1.24 -16.61
C GLY A 26 -7.54 1.28 -15.86
N ASN A 27 -7.40 0.49 -14.79
CA ASN A 27 -6.22 0.49 -13.92
C ASN A 27 -5.41 -0.81 -14.06
N ASP A 28 -4.99 -1.22 -15.26
CA ASP A 28 -4.20 -2.45 -15.39
C ASP A 28 -2.82 -2.31 -14.68
N PRO A 29 -2.54 -3.11 -13.62
CA PRO A 29 -1.31 -3.00 -12.86
C PRO A 29 -0.08 -3.54 -13.60
N PHE A 30 -0.26 -4.20 -14.75
CA PHE A 30 0.83 -4.78 -15.56
C PHE A 30 1.10 -4.01 -16.85
N GLU A 31 0.42 -2.88 -17.07
CA GLU A 31 0.84 -1.94 -18.09
C GLU A 31 2.25 -1.42 -17.77
N GLN A 32 3.07 -1.26 -18.81
CA GLN A 32 4.40 -0.66 -18.64
C GLN A 32 4.25 0.79 -18.21
N ARG A 33 4.38 1.04 -16.92
CA ARG A 33 4.34 2.35 -16.30
C ARG A 33 5.61 2.55 -15.48
N ARG A 34 6.17 3.75 -15.56
CA ARG A 34 7.28 4.17 -14.71
C ARG A 34 6.72 4.94 -13.53
N PHE A 35 7.18 4.60 -12.33
CA PHE A 35 6.93 5.37 -11.12
C PHE A 35 8.27 5.90 -10.61
N GLU A 36 8.37 7.21 -10.40
CA GLU A 36 9.58 7.85 -9.88
C GLU A 36 9.61 7.78 -8.37
N ILE A 37 10.60 7.06 -7.84
CA ILE A 37 10.82 6.90 -6.41
C ILE A 37 11.70 8.05 -5.93
N GLY A 38 11.18 8.86 -5.00
CA GLY A 38 11.86 10.00 -4.42
C GLY A 38 12.66 9.67 -3.15
N ALA A 39 12.29 8.60 -2.45
CA ALA A 39 13.05 8.09 -1.31
C ALA A 39 12.79 6.60 -1.06
N THR A 40 13.74 5.96 -0.38
CA THR A 40 13.63 4.60 0.15
C THR A 40 13.23 4.61 1.63
N ALA A 41 12.76 3.46 2.12
CA ALA A 41 12.37 3.29 3.50
C ALA A 41 13.54 3.59 4.47
N ALA A 42 14.74 3.12 4.16
CA ALA A 42 15.92 3.36 4.99
C ALA A 42 16.30 4.85 5.06
N GLU A 43 16.26 5.57 3.93
CA GLU A 43 16.58 7.00 3.89
C GLU A 43 15.61 7.82 4.76
N LEU A 44 14.32 7.50 4.73
CA LEU A 44 13.34 8.18 5.58
C LEU A 44 13.46 7.80 7.05
N LEU A 45 13.80 6.54 7.36
CA LEU A 45 14.06 6.12 8.73
C LEU A 45 15.32 6.79 9.31
N GLU A 46 16.36 6.94 8.52
CA GLU A 46 17.57 7.68 8.93
C GLU A 46 17.24 9.16 9.18
N ARG A 47 16.46 9.76 8.28
CA ARG A 47 16.11 11.18 8.37
C ARG A 47 15.10 11.52 9.45
N TYR A 48 14.17 10.63 9.78
CA TYR A 48 13.01 10.95 10.63
C TYR A 48 12.79 9.96 11.78
N GLY A 49 13.61 8.92 11.90
CA GLY A 49 13.47 7.90 12.94
C GLY A 49 13.70 8.42 14.37
N PHE A 50 14.21 9.64 14.53
CA PHE A 50 14.36 10.30 15.82
C PHE A 50 13.09 10.98 16.32
N LEU A 51 12.05 11.11 15.48
CA LEU A 51 10.81 11.79 15.86
C LEU A 51 10.05 10.99 16.91
N VAL A 52 9.47 11.70 17.88
CA VAL A 52 8.58 11.11 18.89
C VAL A 52 7.11 11.27 18.49
N PRO A 53 6.19 10.46 19.06
CA PRO A 53 4.77 10.57 18.74
C PRO A 53 4.23 11.99 18.92
N GLY A 54 3.51 12.48 17.90
CA GLY A 54 2.95 13.83 17.88
C GLY A 54 3.87 14.91 17.31
N GLN A 55 5.13 14.58 17.01
CA GLN A 55 5.99 15.47 16.23
C GLN A 55 5.78 15.24 14.74
N ASP A 56 5.61 16.33 14.00
CA ASP A 56 5.62 16.34 12.54
C ASP A 56 6.88 17.11 12.09
N ALA A 57 7.62 16.53 11.15
CA ALA A 57 8.87 17.09 10.64
C ALA A 57 8.83 17.39 9.14
N SER A 58 7.75 17.08 8.43
CA SER A 58 7.72 17.21 6.97
C SER A 58 6.71 18.25 6.51
N ALA A 59 7.21 19.35 5.94
CA ALA A 59 6.47 20.17 4.98
C ALA A 59 6.57 19.63 3.54
N GLU A 60 7.35 18.56 3.34
CA GLU A 60 7.73 18.00 2.03
C GLU A 60 7.08 16.64 1.80
N GLY A 61 6.60 16.39 0.59
CA GLY A 61 6.01 15.10 0.19
C GLY A 61 7.04 14.14 -0.41
N TRP A 62 6.90 12.85 -0.12
CA TRP A 62 7.78 11.79 -0.65
C TRP A 62 7.01 10.81 -1.53
N SER A 63 7.66 10.30 -2.59
CA SER A 63 7.17 9.17 -3.39
C SER A 63 7.96 7.90 -3.06
N LEU A 64 7.25 6.84 -2.68
CA LEU A 64 7.81 5.53 -2.35
C LEU A 64 7.08 4.41 -3.08
N ALA A 65 7.77 3.30 -3.30
CA ALA A 65 7.18 2.09 -3.86
C ALA A 65 7.74 0.85 -3.14
N GLY A 66 6.88 -0.16 -2.94
CA GLY A 66 7.24 -1.37 -2.21
C GLY A 66 6.10 -2.37 -2.16
N ARG A 67 6.33 -3.49 -1.48
CA ARG A 67 5.36 -4.56 -1.25
C ARG A 67 4.53 -4.27 0.00
N ILE A 68 3.21 -4.38 -0.12
CA ILE A 68 2.32 -4.39 1.04
C ILE A 68 2.41 -5.75 1.72
N LEU A 69 2.85 -5.78 2.98
CA LEU A 69 2.96 -7.00 3.79
C LEU A 69 1.73 -7.23 4.66
N SER A 70 1.23 -6.16 5.27
CA SER A 70 0.02 -6.18 6.08
C SER A 70 -0.81 -4.95 5.75
N LYS A 71 -2.15 -5.08 5.84
CA LYS A 71 -3.10 -3.99 5.64
C LYS A 71 -4.26 -4.16 6.61
N ARG A 72 -4.64 -3.09 7.27
CA ARG A 72 -5.72 -3.02 8.25
C ARG A 72 -6.56 -1.79 7.98
N THR A 73 -7.82 -1.99 7.62
CA THR A 73 -8.77 -0.91 7.34
C THR A 73 -9.77 -0.80 8.49
N MET A 74 -10.00 0.41 8.99
CA MET A 74 -10.97 0.73 10.02
C MET A 74 -11.79 1.96 9.62
N GLY A 75 -13.01 1.75 9.15
CA GLY A 75 -13.89 2.84 8.73
C GLY A 75 -13.26 3.71 7.63
N LYS A 76 -12.96 4.97 7.94
CA LYS A 76 -12.41 5.97 7.00
C LYS A 76 -10.88 5.98 6.93
N THR A 77 -10.21 5.09 7.64
CA THR A 77 -8.76 5.04 7.72
C THR A 77 -8.20 3.65 7.45
N SER A 78 -6.95 3.59 6.99
CA SER A 78 -6.24 2.35 6.79
C SER A 78 -4.78 2.51 7.16
N PHE A 79 -4.21 1.45 7.73
CA PHE A 79 -2.78 1.31 7.97
C PHE A 79 -2.25 0.16 7.13
N ALA A 80 -1.07 0.31 6.56
CA ALA A 80 -0.40 -0.78 5.87
C ALA A 80 1.12 -0.74 6.12
N ASP A 81 1.74 -1.90 6.07
CA ASP A 81 3.19 -2.03 6.11
C ASP A 81 3.72 -2.11 4.67
N LEU A 82 4.43 -1.07 4.24
CA LEU A 82 5.11 -0.98 2.96
C LEU A 82 6.58 -1.40 3.14
N ALA A 83 7.00 -2.46 2.47
CA ALA A 83 8.37 -2.93 2.48
C ALA A 83 9.02 -2.74 1.10
N ASP A 84 10.10 -1.98 1.04
CA ASP A 84 10.95 -1.89 -0.15
C ASP A 84 12.21 -2.75 0.02
N ARG A 85 13.19 -2.58 -0.88
CA ARG A 85 14.46 -3.32 -0.84
C ARG A 85 15.37 -2.96 0.34
N THR A 86 15.10 -1.84 1.02
CA THR A 86 15.95 -1.25 2.06
C THR A 86 15.37 -1.39 3.46
N GLY A 87 14.04 -1.51 3.57
CA GLY A 87 13.39 -1.58 4.86
C GLY A 87 11.87 -1.59 4.77
N LYS A 88 11.24 -1.30 5.90
CA LYS A 88 9.78 -1.29 6.07
C LYS A 88 9.33 -0.01 6.75
N LEU A 89 8.28 0.60 6.22
CA LEU A 89 7.59 1.74 6.81
C LEU A 89 6.10 1.42 6.97
N GLN A 90 5.48 1.98 8.00
CA GLN A 90 4.03 2.00 8.10
C GLN A 90 3.51 3.22 7.33
N ILE A 91 2.51 3.00 6.48
CA ILE A 91 1.76 4.07 5.83
C ILE A 91 0.39 4.22 6.47
N TYR A 92 -0.03 5.47 6.64
CA TYR A 92 -1.33 5.84 7.16
C TYR A 92 -2.14 6.53 6.05
N VAL A 93 -3.29 5.97 5.71
CA VAL A 93 -4.15 6.43 4.62
C VAL A 93 -5.48 6.88 5.20
N ARG A 94 -5.86 8.14 4.94
CA ARG A 94 -7.16 8.71 5.33
C ARG A 94 -8.02 8.99 4.10
N ARG A 95 -9.28 8.55 4.12
CA ARG A 95 -10.24 8.83 3.03
C ARG A 95 -10.41 10.32 2.76
N GLU A 96 -10.34 11.13 3.80
CA GLU A 96 -10.48 12.60 3.70
C GLU A 96 -9.33 13.25 2.96
N GLU A 97 -8.15 12.62 2.91
CA GLU A 97 -6.96 13.16 2.22
C GLU A 97 -6.86 12.71 0.77
N ILE A 98 -7.14 11.43 0.51
CA ILE A 98 -7.02 10.88 -0.86
C ILE A 98 -8.35 10.92 -1.64
N GLY A 99 -9.45 11.25 -0.97
CA GLY A 99 -10.79 11.27 -1.54
C GLY A 99 -11.46 9.89 -1.58
N GLU A 100 -12.78 9.90 -1.79
CA GLU A 100 -13.61 8.70 -1.70
C GLU A 100 -13.27 7.66 -2.77
N ARG A 101 -13.07 8.10 -4.01
CA ARG A 101 -12.71 7.20 -5.12
C ARG A 101 -11.38 6.49 -4.88
N ALA A 102 -10.32 7.23 -4.53
CA ALA A 102 -9.02 6.64 -4.30
C ALA A 102 -9.02 5.73 -3.07
N PHE A 103 -9.80 6.06 -2.03
CA PHE A 103 -9.95 5.19 -0.87
C PHE A 103 -10.75 3.91 -1.16
N ALA A 104 -11.75 3.99 -2.04
CA ALA A 104 -12.46 2.81 -2.52
C ALA A 104 -11.55 1.89 -3.37
N ASP A 105 -10.71 2.47 -4.23
CA ASP A 105 -9.71 1.71 -5.00
C ASP A 105 -8.55 1.19 -4.12
N TRP A 106 -8.26 1.86 -3.01
CA TRP A 106 -7.33 1.38 -1.99
C TRP A 106 -7.86 0.13 -1.30
N GLY A 107 -9.18 0.02 -1.10
CA GLY A 107 -9.96 -0.99 -0.36
C GLY A 107 -9.62 -2.44 -0.63
#